data_AF-A0A382QG57-F1
#
_entry.id   AF-A0A382QG57-F1
#
_cell.length_a   1.000
_cell.length_b   1.000
_cell.length_c   1.000
_cell.angle_alpha   90.00
_cell.angle_beta   90.00
_cell.angle_gamma   90.00
#
_symmetry.space_group_name_H-M   'P 1'
#
loop_
_entity.id
_entity.type
_entity.pdbx_description
1 polymer ?
#
loop_
_entity_poly.entity_id
_entity_poly.type
_entity_poly.pdbx_seq_one_letter_code
_entity_poly.pdbx_strand_id
1 'polypeptide(L)'
;MLNYCDGYTSYAFLDHTMTVRYKDSAYGLFGANSIIESLLEAYYLGDPSGDMDSDGFPNESDNCVEISNPYQEDLDGDGFGDLCDECNTFLGNINNDTIIDILDVVGLVNVVLSENIFDFSMCQLDNADANFDGVINILDIINVINYILGDREYNSQCEINLE
;
A
#
# COMPACT_ATOMS: atom_id res chain seq x y z
N MET A 1 -39.23 -24.19 8.51
CA MET A 1 -38.47 -24.59 9.71
C MET A 1 -37.09 -25.00 9.25
N LEU A 2 -36.11 -24.14 9.51
CA LEU A 2 -34.69 -24.39 9.28
C LEU A 2 -34.20 -25.35 10.37
N ASN A 3 -33.51 -26.43 10.00
CA ASN A 3 -32.64 -27.14 10.93
C ASN A 3 -31.22 -27.05 10.36
N TYR A 4 -30.54 -26.02 10.84
CA TYR A 4 -29.16 -25.66 10.61
C TYR A 4 -28.30 -26.42 11.63
N CYS A 5 -27.55 -27.41 11.16
CA CYS A 5 -26.42 -27.99 11.88
C CYS A 5 -25.26 -28.11 10.90
N ASP A 6 -24.75 -26.96 10.45
CA ASP A 6 -23.47 -26.87 9.76
C ASP A 6 -22.36 -27.17 10.77
N GLY A 7 -21.93 -28.43 10.81
CA GLY A 7 -20.71 -28.85 11.50
C GLY A 7 -19.56 -28.88 10.51
N TYR A 8 -18.80 -27.79 10.40
CA TYR A 8 -17.46 -27.85 9.83
C TYR A 8 -16.62 -28.87 10.63
N THR A 9 -15.73 -29.59 9.95
CA THR A 9 -14.89 -30.62 10.57
C THR A 9 -14.11 -30.07 11.77
N SER A 10 -14.07 -30.79 12.89
CA SER A 10 -13.46 -30.25 14.11
C SER A 10 -11.93 -30.16 14.05
N TYR A 11 -11.25 -31.09 13.35
CA TYR A 11 -9.84 -30.99 12.92
C TYR A 11 -9.43 -32.24 12.09
N ALA A 12 -8.44 -32.07 11.20
CA ALA A 12 -7.75 -33.14 10.48
C ALA A 12 -6.23 -32.90 10.55
N PHE A 13 -5.42 -33.95 10.70
CA PHE A 13 -3.96 -33.85 10.79
C PHE A 13 -3.27 -35.10 10.24
N LEU A 14 -2.01 -34.96 9.84
CA LEU A 14 -1.14 -36.08 9.49
C LEU A 14 -0.44 -36.61 10.74
N ASP A 15 -0.54 -37.93 10.98
CA ASP A 15 0.30 -38.56 12.00
C ASP A 15 1.72 -38.82 11.49
N HIS A 16 2.59 -39.28 12.39
CA HIS A 16 4.00 -39.60 12.09
C HIS A 16 4.20 -40.65 10.98
N THR A 17 3.14 -41.32 10.53
CA THR A 17 3.18 -42.30 9.44
C THR A 17 2.62 -41.75 8.12
N MET A 18 2.39 -40.43 8.04
CA MET A 18 1.75 -39.77 6.90
C MET A 18 0.32 -40.29 6.63
N THR A 19 -0.38 -40.76 7.67
CA THR A 19 -1.80 -41.09 7.54
C THR A 19 -2.69 -39.98 8.08
N VAL A 20 -3.75 -39.69 7.33
CA VAL A 20 -4.76 -38.69 7.70
C VAL A 20 -5.60 -39.20 8.86
N ARG A 21 -5.59 -38.46 9.97
CA ARG A 21 -6.44 -38.65 11.15
C ARG A 21 -7.39 -37.47 11.26
N TYR A 22 -8.65 -37.74 11.58
CA TYR A 22 -9.66 -36.70 11.73
C TYR A 22 -10.66 -37.07 12.82
N LYS A 23 -11.32 -36.05 13.38
CA LYS A 23 -12.42 -36.22 14.33
C LYS A 23 -13.64 -35.45 13.83
N ASP A 24 -14.78 -36.13 13.73
CA ASP A 24 -16.07 -35.60 13.26
C ASP A 24 -15.98 -34.84 11.93
N SER A 25 -15.95 -35.60 10.82
CA SER A 25 -16.09 -35.04 9.47
C SER A 25 -17.45 -35.42 8.90
N ALA A 26 -18.27 -34.42 8.54
CA ALA A 26 -19.54 -34.62 7.82
C ALA A 26 -19.36 -35.40 6.50
N TYR A 27 -18.15 -35.39 5.94
CA TYR A 27 -17.77 -36.07 4.69
C TYR A 27 -16.73 -37.19 4.91
N GLY A 28 -16.48 -37.60 6.16
CA GLY A 28 -15.51 -38.65 6.50
C GLY A 28 -14.08 -38.36 6.03
N LEU A 29 -13.37 -39.42 5.63
CA LEU A 29 -11.98 -39.38 5.15
C LEU A 29 -11.82 -38.50 3.90
N PHE A 30 -12.83 -38.44 3.04
CA PHE A 30 -12.79 -37.59 1.84
C PHE A 30 -12.71 -36.10 2.21
N GLY A 31 -13.53 -35.65 3.16
CA GLY A 31 -13.44 -34.28 3.67
C GLY A 31 -12.12 -33.98 4.39
N ALA A 32 -11.60 -34.95 5.15
CA ALA A 32 -10.32 -34.79 5.83
C ALA A 32 -9.14 -34.71 4.85
N ASN A 33 -9.17 -35.53 3.78
CA ASN A 33 -8.19 -35.46 2.71
C ASN A 33 -8.28 -34.14 1.95
N SER A 34 -9.48 -33.67 1.62
CA SER A 34 -9.66 -32.38 0.93
C SER A 34 -9.10 -31.20 1.72
N ILE A 35 -9.26 -31.18 3.05
CA ILE A 35 -8.69 -30.13 3.90
C ILE A 35 -7.16 -30.23 3.94
N ILE A 36 -6.62 -31.44 4.14
CA ILE A 36 -5.18 -31.63 4.16
C ILE A 36 -4.57 -31.31 2.80
N GLU A 37 -5.21 -31.69 1.70
CA GLU A 37 -4.78 -31.36 0.33
C GLU A 37 -4.83 -29.85 0.09
N SER A 38 -5.88 -29.14 0.54
CA SER A 38 -5.92 -27.67 0.44
C SER A 38 -4.83 -26.97 1.26
N LEU A 39 -4.50 -27.50 2.44
CA LEU A 39 -3.42 -26.97 3.28
C LEU A 39 -2.03 -27.33 2.72
N LEU A 40 -1.91 -28.50 2.08
CA LEU A 40 -0.68 -28.94 1.41
C LEU A 40 -0.44 -28.11 0.14
N GLU A 41 -1.49 -27.79 -0.62
CA GLU A 41 -1.43 -26.89 -1.78
C GLU A 41 -0.97 -25.50 -1.36
N ALA A 42 -1.53 -24.93 -0.29
CA ALA A 42 -1.09 -23.65 0.26
C ALA A 42 0.38 -23.66 0.72
N TYR A 43 0.88 -24.80 1.20
CA TYR A 43 2.27 -24.94 1.65
C TYR A 43 3.29 -25.18 0.52
N TYR A 44 2.92 -25.93 -0.54
CA TYR A 44 3.85 -26.30 -1.62
C TYR A 44 3.90 -25.34 -2.80
N LEU A 45 2.89 -24.48 -2.99
CA LEU A 45 2.85 -23.58 -4.14
C LEU A 45 3.68 -22.30 -3.96
N GLY A 46 4.20 -22.02 -2.75
CA GLY A 46 4.44 -20.63 -2.37
C GLY A 46 3.10 -19.90 -2.31
N ASP A 47 2.99 -18.78 -1.61
CA ASP A 47 1.70 -18.11 -1.54
C ASP A 47 1.13 -17.86 -2.97
N PRO A 48 0.00 -18.49 -3.35
CA PRO A 48 -0.55 -18.37 -4.69
C PRO A 48 -1.16 -16.99 -4.94
N SER A 49 -1.30 -16.15 -3.90
CA SER A 49 -1.69 -14.75 -4.07
C SER A 49 -0.53 -13.87 -4.55
N GLY A 50 0.71 -14.38 -4.45
CA GLY A 50 1.88 -13.59 -4.79
C GLY A 50 2.05 -12.43 -3.83
N ASP A 51 1.80 -12.65 -2.55
CA ASP A 51 1.96 -11.74 -1.40
C ASP A 51 3.21 -12.21 -0.62
N MET A 52 4.30 -11.47 -0.78
CA MET A 52 5.63 -11.88 -0.29
C MET A 52 5.76 -11.73 1.22
N ASP A 53 5.08 -10.76 1.81
CA ASP A 53 5.19 -10.45 3.24
C ASP A 53 3.96 -10.89 4.06
N SER A 54 2.95 -11.43 3.38
CA SER A 54 1.74 -12.03 3.94
C SER A 54 0.85 -11.03 4.70
N ASP A 55 0.76 -9.79 4.22
CA ASP A 55 -0.06 -8.74 4.82
C ASP A 55 -1.51 -8.70 4.32
N GLY A 56 -1.81 -9.47 3.27
CA GLY A 56 -3.13 -9.55 2.64
C GLY A 56 -3.23 -8.82 1.30
N PHE A 57 -2.17 -8.16 0.83
CA PHE A 57 -2.08 -7.54 -0.49
C PHE A 57 -1.11 -8.31 -1.42
N PRO A 58 -1.54 -8.69 -2.63
CA PRO A 58 -0.63 -9.22 -3.64
C PRO A 58 0.48 -8.22 -3.98
N ASN A 59 1.70 -8.68 -4.23
CA ASN A 59 2.89 -7.88 -4.61
C ASN A 59 2.63 -6.89 -5.76
N GLU A 60 1.67 -7.16 -6.65
CA GLU A 60 1.32 -6.27 -7.77
C GLU A 60 0.46 -5.05 -7.35
N SER A 61 -0.11 -5.11 -6.16
CA SER A 61 -1.02 -4.11 -5.58
C SER A 61 -0.61 -3.67 -4.17
N ASP A 62 0.56 -4.12 -3.72
CA ASP A 62 1.14 -3.84 -2.42
C ASP A 62 2.14 -2.69 -2.54
N ASN A 63 1.88 -1.59 -1.85
CA ASN A 63 2.75 -0.42 -1.85
C ASN A 63 4.03 -0.63 -1.01
N CYS A 64 4.16 -1.75 -0.30
CA CYS A 64 5.35 -2.18 0.43
C CYS A 64 5.64 -3.69 0.32
N VAL A 65 5.84 -4.20 -0.89
CA VAL A 65 6.11 -5.63 -1.26
C VAL A 65 6.98 -6.48 -0.30
N GLU A 66 7.88 -5.89 0.48
CA GLU A 66 8.77 -6.62 1.40
C GLU A 66 8.47 -6.36 2.90
N ILE A 67 7.54 -5.46 3.24
CA ILE A 67 7.28 -4.98 4.60
C ILE A 67 5.77 -4.92 4.86
N SER A 68 5.30 -5.90 5.62
CA SER A 68 3.88 -6.05 5.94
C SER A 68 3.26 -4.77 6.49
N ASN A 69 2.31 -4.22 5.73
CA ASN A 69 1.55 -3.02 6.08
C ASN A 69 0.06 -3.22 5.73
N PRO A 70 -0.69 -4.01 6.53
CA PRO A 70 -2.06 -4.45 6.19
C PRO A 70 -3.11 -3.35 5.98
N TYR A 71 -2.77 -2.09 6.27
CA TYR A 71 -3.62 -0.92 6.08
C TYR A 71 -3.24 -0.09 4.85
N GLN A 72 -2.12 -0.43 4.19
CA GLN A 72 -1.60 0.22 2.97
C GLN A 72 -1.58 1.74 3.11
N GLU A 73 -1.12 2.23 4.27
CA GLU A 73 -0.99 3.66 4.53
C GLU A 73 0.05 4.25 3.57
N ASP A 74 -0.31 5.34 2.89
CA ASP A 74 0.48 6.07 1.90
C ASP A 74 0.00 7.52 1.98
N LEU A 75 0.67 8.29 2.84
CA LEU A 75 0.22 9.61 3.26
C LEU A 75 0.33 10.67 2.16
N ASP A 76 1.32 10.55 1.29
CA ASP A 76 1.59 11.49 0.19
C ASP A 76 1.06 11.01 -1.17
N GLY A 77 0.71 9.73 -1.30
CA GLY A 77 0.00 9.16 -2.43
C GLY A 77 0.90 8.89 -3.64
N ASP A 78 2.19 8.66 -3.43
CA ASP A 78 3.17 8.40 -4.49
C ASP A 78 3.21 6.92 -4.93
N GLY A 79 2.50 6.05 -4.19
CA GLY A 79 2.42 4.61 -4.43
C GLY A 79 3.42 3.77 -3.66
N PHE A 80 4.26 4.38 -2.81
CA PHE A 80 5.06 3.72 -1.80
C PHE A 80 4.39 3.86 -0.44
N GLY A 81 4.28 2.77 0.32
CA GLY A 81 3.64 2.82 1.63
C GLY A 81 4.52 3.50 2.67
N ASP A 82 3.89 4.14 3.66
CA ASP A 82 4.53 4.89 4.76
C ASP A 82 5.66 4.11 5.48
N LEU A 83 5.57 2.76 5.47
CA LEU A 83 6.52 1.87 6.13
C LEU A 83 7.77 1.54 5.31
N CYS A 84 7.71 1.69 3.98
CA CYS A 84 8.82 1.41 3.06
C CYS A 84 9.25 2.63 2.24
N ASP A 85 8.53 3.75 2.37
CA ASP A 85 8.90 5.01 1.76
C ASP A 85 9.93 5.77 2.62
N GLU A 86 11.10 6.03 2.04
CA GLU A 86 12.15 6.86 2.65
C GLU A 86 11.81 8.36 2.59
N CYS A 87 10.86 8.75 1.74
CA CYS A 87 10.48 10.10 1.40
C CYS A 87 9.08 10.51 1.87
N ASN A 88 8.57 9.87 2.93
CA ASN A 88 7.23 10.02 3.54
C ASN A 88 6.86 11.49 3.86
N THR A 89 6.57 12.27 2.83
CA THR A 89 6.46 13.72 2.87
C THR A 89 5.58 14.21 1.74
N PHE A 90 4.62 15.07 2.08
CA PHE A 90 3.71 15.67 1.11
C PHE A 90 4.44 16.35 -0.05
N LEU A 91 4.04 16.07 -1.28
CA LEU A 91 4.62 16.72 -2.45
C LEU A 91 4.55 18.24 -2.35
N GLY A 92 5.66 18.88 -2.69
CA GLY A 92 5.85 20.31 -2.48
C GLY A 92 6.34 20.69 -1.08
N ASN A 93 6.59 19.76 -0.16
CA ASN A 93 7.31 19.97 1.10
C ASN A 93 8.82 19.76 0.89
N ILE A 94 9.52 20.81 0.48
CA ILE A 94 10.92 20.74 0.04
C ILE A 94 11.90 20.78 1.21
N ASN A 95 11.47 21.25 2.38
CA ASN A 95 12.30 21.33 3.58
C ASN A 95 12.06 20.17 4.58
N ASN A 96 11.15 19.24 4.25
CA ASN A 96 10.74 18.08 5.03
C ASN A 96 10.23 18.40 6.45
N ASP A 97 9.54 19.53 6.64
CA ASP A 97 9.01 19.93 7.95
C ASP A 97 7.52 19.58 8.18
N THR A 98 6.91 18.92 7.20
CA THR A 98 5.51 18.43 7.15
C THR A 98 4.46 19.48 6.85
N ILE A 99 4.85 20.73 6.59
CA ILE A 99 3.95 21.83 6.28
C ILE A 99 4.35 22.41 4.92
N ILE A 100 3.40 22.47 3.98
CA ILE A 100 3.63 23.18 2.72
C ILE A 100 3.41 24.68 2.96
N ASP A 101 4.50 25.44 2.99
CA ASP A 101 4.51 26.88 3.17
C ASP A 101 5.51 27.62 2.26
N ILE A 102 5.71 28.91 2.52
CA ILE A 102 6.56 29.74 1.68
C ILE A 102 8.04 29.32 1.69
N LEU A 103 8.49 28.60 2.72
CA LEU A 103 9.84 28.07 2.81
C LEU A 103 10.08 26.98 1.77
N ASP A 104 9.04 26.24 1.39
CA ASP A 104 9.13 25.24 0.33
C ASP A 104 9.30 25.86 -1.04
N VAL A 105 8.58 26.95 -1.31
CA VAL A 105 8.77 27.74 -2.53
C VAL A 105 10.21 28.23 -2.65
N VAL A 106 10.81 28.69 -1.54
CA VAL A 106 12.21 29.10 -1.51
C VAL A 106 13.14 27.91 -1.79
N GLY A 107 12.86 26.75 -1.19
CA GLY A 107 13.58 25.51 -1.47
C GLY A 107 13.51 25.13 -2.95
N LEU A 108 12.31 25.14 -3.52
CA LEU A 108 12.07 24.77 -4.91
C LEU A 108 12.72 25.73 -5.90
N VAL A 109 12.71 27.03 -5.60
CA VAL A 109 13.46 28.02 -6.38
C VAL A 109 14.95 27.70 -6.39
N ASN A 110 15.53 27.28 -5.25
CA ASN A 110 16.93 26.86 -5.22
C ASN A 110 17.17 25.59 -6.04
N VAL A 111 16.25 24.63 -6.03
CA VAL A 111 16.32 23.42 -6.87
C VAL A 111 16.32 23.79 -8.35
N VAL A 112 15.33 24.58 -8.79
CA VAL A 112 15.18 25.01 -10.20
C VAL A 112 16.36 25.85 -10.69
N LEU A 113 16.97 26.65 -9.81
CA LEU A 113 18.10 27.51 -10.15
C LEU A 113 19.46 26.83 -9.98
N SER A 114 19.51 25.65 -9.38
CA SER A 114 20.78 24.96 -9.14
C SER A 114 21.35 24.40 -10.45
N GLU A 115 22.65 24.58 -10.64
CA GLU A 115 23.41 23.90 -11.68
C GLU A 115 23.91 22.51 -11.22
N ASN A 116 23.71 22.18 -9.94
CA ASN A 116 24.21 20.98 -9.30
C ASN A 116 23.10 20.23 -8.55
N ILE A 117 22.72 19.08 -9.11
CA ILE A 117 21.67 18.22 -8.57
C ILE A 117 22.14 17.49 -7.29
N PHE A 118 23.46 17.35 -7.07
CA PHE A 118 24.01 16.65 -5.88
C PHE A 118 23.88 17.44 -4.57
N ASP A 119 23.42 18.69 -4.63
CA ASP A 119 23.21 19.52 -3.44
C ASP A 119 21.88 19.21 -2.74
N PHE A 120 21.03 18.36 -3.35
CA PHE A 120 19.72 18.00 -2.84
C PHE A 120 19.63 16.50 -2.57
N SER A 121 18.87 16.14 -1.53
CA SER A 121 18.50 14.74 -1.27
C SER A 121 17.52 14.22 -2.33
N MET A 122 17.37 12.90 -2.42
CA MET A 122 16.41 12.28 -3.34
C MET A 122 15.00 12.81 -3.09
N CYS A 123 14.54 12.79 -1.83
CA CYS A 123 13.21 13.28 -1.47
C CYS A 123 12.99 14.77 -1.80
N GLN A 124 14.03 15.59 -1.75
CA GLN A 124 13.90 16.99 -2.16
C GLN A 124 13.67 17.16 -3.67
N LEU A 125 14.19 16.23 -4.48
CA LEU A 125 13.98 16.23 -5.92
C LEU A 125 12.63 15.60 -6.26
N ASP A 126 12.22 14.55 -5.55
CA ASP A 126 10.92 13.90 -5.73
C ASP A 126 9.79 14.88 -5.35
N ASN A 127 9.91 15.55 -4.20
CA ASN A 127 8.94 16.57 -3.76
C ASN A 127 8.94 17.83 -4.64
N ALA A 128 10.00 18.06 -5.42
CA ALA A 128 10.12 19.22 -6.27
C ALA A 128 9.28 19.13 -7.55
N ASP A 129 8.86 17.94 -7.96
CA ASP A 129 7.94 17.71 -9.09
C ASP A 129 6.48 17.79 -8.63
N ALA A 130 6.06 18.97 -8.19
CA ALA A 130 4.76 19.17 -7.54
C ALA A 130 3.53 18.95 -8.45
N ASN A 131 3.72 18.88 -9.78
CA ASN A 131 2.64 18.54 -10.73
C ASN A 131 2.76 17.12 -11.32
N PHE A 132 3.78 16.36 -10.93
CA PHE A 132 4.05 14.98 -11.36
C PHE A 132 4.19 14.79 -12.87
N ASP A 133 4.80 15.76 -13.56
CA ASP A 133 5.06 15.63 -15.00
C ASP A 133 6.45 15.06 -15.32
N GLY A 134 7.25 14.78 -14.28
CA GLY A 134 8.61 14.26 -14.36
C GLY A 134 9.65 15.35 -14.65
N VAL A 135 9.28 16.63 -14.63
CA VAL A 135 10.15 17.75 -14.98
C VAL A 135 10.05 18.88 -13.96
N ILE A 136 11.07 18.98 -13.10
CA ILE A 136 11.18 20.08 -12.14
C ILE A 136 11.46 21.42 -12.86
N ASN A 137 10.49 22.33 -12.82
CA ASN A 137 10.55 23.64 -13.46
C ASN A 137 9.67 24.69 -12.74
N ILE A 138 9.45 25.83 -13.41
CA ILE A 138 8.66 26.94 -12.83
C ILE A 138 7.19 26.57 -12.62
N LEU A 139 6.66 25.57 -13.33
CA LEU A 139 5.31 25.08 -13.16
C LEU A 139 5.13 24.44 -11.78
N ASP A 140 6.13 23.75 -11.25
CA ASP A 140 6.07 23.16 -9.91
C ASP A 140 6.00 24.22 -8.82
N ILE A 141 6.80 25.28 -8.97
CA ILE A 141 6.75 26.45 -8.08
C ILE A 141 5.35 27.05 -8.05
N ILE A 142 4.72 27.20 -9.21
CA ILE A 142 3.36 27.73 -9.32
C ILE A 142 2.36 26.79 -8.62
N ASN A 143 2.54 25.47 -8.74
CA ASN A 143 1.68 24.49 -8.06
C ASN A 143 1.78 24.57 -6.54
N VAL A 144 3.00 24.68 -5.99
CA VAL A 144 3.21 24.86 -4.54
C VAL A 144 2.60 26.19 -4.08
N ILE A 145 2.77 27.28 -4.83
CA ILE A 145 2.12 28.57 -4.53
C ILE A 145 0.60 28.45 -4.52
N ASN A 146 0.01 27.81 -5.53
CA ASN A 146 -1.44 27.62 -5.61
C ASN A 146 -1.98 26.79 -4.44
N TYR A 147 -1.19 25.80 -3.97
CA TYR A 147 -1.52 25.03 -2.77
C TYR A 147 -1.54 25.93 -1.53
N ILE A 148 -0.49 26.73 -1.30
CA ILE A 148 -0.37 27.65 -0.16
C ILE A 148 -1.50 28.69 -0.17
N LEU A 149 -1.86 29.19 -1.35
CA LEU A 149 -2.89 30.21 -1.51
C LEU A 149 -4.33 29.64 -1.42
N GLY A 150 -4.49 28.30 -1.40
CA GLY A 150 -5.79 27.65 -1.25
C GLY A 150 -6.64 27.63 -2.53
N ASP A 151 -6.04 27.82 -3.71
CA ASP A 151 -6.74 27.85 -5.00
C ASP A 151 -6.96 26.46 -5.62
N ARG A 152 -7.00 25.40 -4.79
CA ARG A 152 -7.72 24.20 -5.20
C ARG A 152 -9.21 24.44 -4.94
N GLU A 153 -9.93 24.69 -6.02
CA GLU A 153 -11.29 24.19 -6.13
C GLU A 153 -11.27 22.74 -5.63
N TYR A 154 -11.78 22.52 -4.42
CA TYR A 154 -12.16 21.20 -3.97
C TYR A 154 -13.29 20.78 -4.92
N ASN A 155 -12.93 20.15 -6.03
CA ASN A 155 -13.87 19.35 -6.80
C ASN A 155 -14.15 18.10 -5.95
N SER A 156 -14.90 18.29 -4.87
CA SER A 156 -15.59 17.21 -4.19
C SER A 156 -16.64 16.69 -5.17
N GLN A 157 -16.25 15.79 -6.07
CA GLN A 157 -17.17 14.78 -6.58
C GLN A 157 -17.47 13.80 -5.43
N CYS A 158 -18.18 14.32 -4.44
CA CYS A 158 -19.10 13.55 -3.63
C CYS A 158 -20.35 14.44 -3.48
N GLU A 159 -21.03 14.70 -4.59
CA GLU A 159 -22.45 15.04 -4.53
C GLU A 159 -23.16 13.77 -4.05
N ILE A 160 -23.44 13.73 -2.76
CA ILE A 160 -24.45 12.83 -2.22
C ILE A 160 -25.77 13.35 -2.78
N ASN A 161 -26.20 12.81 -3.92
CA ASN A 161 -27.54 13.01 -4.43
C ASN A 161 -28.51 12.35 -3.45
N LEU A 162 -29.02 13.15 -2.50
CA LEU A 162 -30.23 12.82 -1.76
C LEU A 162 -31.41 13.29 -2.59
N GLU A 163 -31.94 12.38 -3.42
CA GLU A 163 -33.36 12.36 -3.77
C GLU A 163 -34.11 11.41 -2.81
#